data_AF-A0A8J3URJ1-F1
#
_entry.id   AF-A0A8J3URJ1-F1
#
_cell.length_a   1.000
_cell.length_b   1.000
_cell.length_c   1.000
_cell.angle_alpha   90.00
_cell.angle_beta   90.00
_cell.angle_gamma   90.00
#
_symmetry.space_group_name_H-M   'P 1'
#
loop_
_entity.id
_entity.type
_entity.pdbx_description
1 polymer ?
#
loop_
_entity_poly.entity_id
_entity_poly.type
_entity_poly.pdbx_seq_one_letter_code
_entity_poly.pdbx_strand_id
1 'polypeptide(L)'
;MTTVLCVPQWQGSGLGVSPRLAAGARLTAELVPADARVTVPVLDTGGKPDAGVSALDVLVENLRLTQKALAGIDDLVVTVGGDCGVDLAPIAAARVRHGDRLTVLWIDAHPDLYTPQTLPSGSFHGMVLRTLLGEGPALLTPEQPLAPEQVIIAGERAGGRAEHEYIEKAGIRRHGVEDFEKVLDGLTGPVYVHVDLDVLDPAEFGSIGYPEPDGVPPQRLIDLVARLDNVVGAAITEHMPSSDAGDAGDAEVIRRLGAALGR
;
A
#
# COMPACT_ATOMS: atom_id res chain seq x y z
N MET A 1 4.96 -13.72 16.15
CA MET A 1 5.67 -14.24 14.97
C MET A 1 5.19 -13.39 13.81
N THR A 2 6.11 -12.98 12.94
CA THR A 2 5.85 -12.06 11.83
C THR A 2 6.19 -12.75 10.52
N THR A 3 5.23 -12.77 9.60
CA THR A 3 5.41 -13.30 8.25
C THR A 3 5.49 -12.15 7.25
N VAL A 4 6.54 -12.13 6.43
CA VAL A 4 6.60 -11.26 5.26
C VAL A 4 5.94 -11.95 4.09
N LEU A 5 4.92 -11.30 3.51
CA LEU A 5 4.24 -11.74 2.31
C LEU A 5 4.73 -10.91 1.12
N CYS A 6 5.64 -11.48 0.33
CA CYS A 6 6.18 -10.84 -0.86
C CYS A 6 5.22 -11.00 -2.06
N VAL A 7 4.68 -9.89 -2.56
CA VAL A 7 3.75 -9.83 -3.71
C VAL A 7 4.40 -9.01 -4.83
N PRO A 8 5.22 -9.61 -5.72
CA PRO A 8 5.99 -8.87 -6.72
C PRO A 8 5.15 -8.48 -7.96
N GLN A 9 3.93 -7.98 -7.74
CA GLN A 9 3.04 -7.42 -8.76
C GLN A 9 3.54 -6.05 -9.21
N TRP A 10 3.43 -5.76 -10.49
CA TRP A 10 3.81 -4.47 -11.06
C TRP A 10 2.76 -3.89 -12.02
N GLN A 11 1.75 -4.68 -12.39
CA GLN A 11 0.79 -4.38 -13.43
C GLN A 11 -0.25 -3.33 -13.01
N GLY A 12 -0.34 -2.99 -11.73
CA GLY A 12 -1.18 -1.90 -11.24
C GLY A 12 -0.58 -0.53 -11.55
N SER A 13 0.75 -0.44 -11.71
CA SER A 13 1.47 0.78 -12.04
C SER A 13 1.46 1.08 -13.55
N GLY A 14 1.31 2.36 -13.89
CA GLY A 14 1.30 2.85 -15.27
C GLY A 14 2.68 3.15 -15.85
N LEU A 15 3.76 3.01 -15.07
CA LEU A 15 5.11 3.34 -15.51
C LEU A 15 5.63 2.32 -16.53
N GLY A 16 6.33 2.78 -17.57
CA GLY A 16 7.00 1.89 -18.53
C GLY A 16 8.11 1.04 -17.91
N VAL A 17 8.61 1.42 -16.73
CA VAL A 17 9.62 0.69 -15.94
C VAL A 17 9.02 -0.06 -14.75
N SER A 18 7.69 -0.17 -14.67
CA SER A 18 7.00 -0.84 -13.56
C SER A 18 7.47 -2.27 -13.26
N PRO A 19 7.98 -3.11 -14.20
CA PRO A 19 8.57 -4.40 -13.84
C PRO A 19 9.69 -4.35 -12.78
N ARG A 20 10.32 -3.18 -12.57
CA ARG A 20 11.29 -2.97 -11.48
C ARG A 20 10.67 -3.08 -10.08
N LEU A 21 9.38 -2.81 -9.93
CA LEU A 21 8.65 -3.02 -8.69
C LEU A 21 8.70 -4.47 -8.23
N ALA A 22 8.74 -5.43 -9.17
CA ALA A 22 8.89 -6.83 -8.83
C ALA A 22 10.27 -7.14 -8.21
N ALA A 23 11.33 -6.44 -8.65
CA ALA A 23 12.66 -6.56 -8.04
C ALA A 23 12.70 -5.86 -6.67
N GLY A 24 12.12 -4.66 -6.57
CA GLY A 24 12.01 -3.92 -5.32
C GLY A 24 11.24 -4.68 -4.24
N ALA A 25 10.09 -5.29 -4.57
CA ALA A 25 9.34 -6.13 -3.65
C ALA A 25 10.18 -7.28 -3.06
N ARG A 26 11.00 -7.94 -3.89
CA ARG A 26 11.90 -9.03 -3.46
C ARG A 26 13.02 -8.51 -2.56
N LEU A 27 13.60 -7.36 -2.88
CA LEU A 27 14.61 -6.72 -2.03
C LEU A 27 14.02 -6.29 -0.69
N THR A 28 12.84 -5.66 -0.69
CA THR A 28 12.11 -5.30 0.52
C THR A 28 11.85 -6.52 1.39
N ALA A 29 11.48 -7.67 0.79
CA ALA A 29 11.25 -8.90 1.53
C ALA A 29 12.48 -9.42 2.29
N GLU A 30 13.67 -9.26 1.73
CA GLU A 30 14.93 -9.62 2.40
C GLU A 30 15.30 -8.64 3.51
N LEU A 31 14.95 -7.35 3.35
CA LEU A 31 15.29 -6.29 4.29
C LEU A 31 14.39 -6.22 5.52
N VAL A 32 13.10 -6.54 5.36
CA VAL A 32 12.13 -6.53 6.46
C VAL A 32 12.39 -7.72 7.40
N PRO A 33 12.59 -7.50 8.72
CA PRO A 33 12.74 -8.59 9.68
C PRO A 33 11.48 -9.45 9.76
N ALA A 34 11.64 -10.78 9.69
CA ALA A 34 10.53 -11.72 9.71
C ALA A 34 10.98 -13.11 10.15
N ASP A 35 10.08 -13.85 10.78
CA ASP A 35 10.26 -15.25 11.17
C ASP A 35 10.00 -16.19 9.99
N ALA A 36 9.09 -15.80 9.09
CA ALA A 36 8.77 -16.52 7.87
C ALA A 36 8.64 -15.58 6.68
N ARG A 37 8.91 -16.09 5.47
CA ARG A 37 8.76 -15.36 4.21
C ARG A 37 8.00 -16.22 3.22
N VAL A 38 6.98 -15.64 2.60
CA VAL A 38 6.16 -16.29 1.57
C VAL A 38 6.13 -15.39 0.35
N THR A 39 6.56 -15.90 -0.80
CA THR A 39 6.44 -15.18 -2.08
C THR A 39 5.24 -15.68 -2.85
N VAL A 40 4.33 -14.76 -3.19
CA VAL A 40 3.17 -15.04 -4.03
C VAL A 40 3.62 -15.26 -5.47
N PRO A 41 3.22 -16.38 -6.12
CA PRO A 41 3.60 -16.68 -7.50
C PRO A 41 2.71 -15.91 -8.48
N VAL A 42 2.77 -14.58 -8.43
CA VAL A 42 1.99 -13.69 -9.31
C VAL A 42 2.28 -13.98 -10.79
N LEU A 43 1.30 -13.72 -11.66
CA LEU A 43 1.51 -13.74 -13.10
C LEU A 43 2.47 -12.62 -13.50
N ASP A 44 3.52 -12.95 -14.23
CA ASP A 44 4.51 -11.98 -14.73
C ASP A 44 4.29 -11.71 -16.23
N THR A 45 3.12 -11.13 -16.53
CA THR A 45 2.70 -10.74 -17.89
C THR A 45 1.98 -9.40 -17.85
N GLY A 46 1.92 -8.69 -18.98
CA GLY A 46 1.31 -7.35 -19.04
C GLY A 46 -0.23 -7.32 -19.04
N GLY A 47 -0.90 -8.46 -19.16
CA GLY A 47 -2.36 -8.55 -19.13
C GLY A 47 -3.09 -7.83 -20.27
N LYS A 48 -4.39 -7.64 -20.10
CA LYS A 48 -5.28 -6.97 -21.04
C LYS A 48 -6.14 -5.91 -20.33
N PRO A 49 -6.42 -4.78 -21.01
CA PRO A 49 -7.29 -3.77 -20.45
C PRO A 49 -8.75 -4.21 -20.47
N ASP A 50 -9.45 -3.99 -19.37
CA ASP A 50 -10.91 -4.18 -19.25
C ASP A 50 -11.47 -3.33 -18.10
N ALA A 51 -12.75 -2.98 -18.18
CA ALA A 51 -13.48 -2.17 -17.19
C ALA A 51 -12.74 -0.88 -16.73
N GLY A 52 -11.93 -0.29 -17.62
CA GLY A 52 -11.14 0.92 -17.35
C GLY A 52 -9.88 0.68 -16.51
N VAL A 53 -9.40 -0.57 -16.41
CA VAL A 53 -8.13 -0.95 -15.78
C VAL A 53 -7.24 -1.64 -16.80
N SER A 54 -5.94 -1.28 -16.83
CA SER A 54 -5.01 -1.64 -17.90
C SER A 54 -4.63 -3.13 -17.99
N ALA A 55 -4.67 -3.86 -16.87
CA ALA A 55 -4.26 -5.26 -16.79
C ALA A 55 -5.22 -6.09 -15.92
N LEU A 56 -6.53 -5.87 -16.07
CA LEU A 56 -7.54 -6.38 -15.14
C LEU A 56 -7.50 -7.91 -14.99
N ASP A 57 -7.32 -8.65 -16.09
CA ASP A 57 -7.25 -10.11 -16.07
C ASP A 57 -6.11 -10.65 -15.19
N VAL A 58 -4.94 -10.02 -15.27
CA VAL A 58 -3.76 -10.35 -14.47
C VAL A 58 -3.94 -9.93 -13.01
N LEU A 59 -4.48 -8.73 -12.76
CA LEU A 59 -4.70 -8.24 -11.41
C LEU A 59 -5.71 -9.10 -10.64
N VAL A 60 -6.78 -9.58 -11.29
CA VAL A 60 -7.76 -10.49 -10.70
C VAL A 60 -7.12 -11.83 -10.32
N GLU A 61 -6.28 -12.39 -11.19
CA GLU A 61 -5.60 -13.64 -10.89
C GLU A 61 -4.54 -13.47 -9.79
N ASN A 62 -3.80 -12.36 -9.79
CA ASN A 62 -2.86 -12.03 -8.73
C ASN A 62 -3.57 -11.85 -7.39
N LEU A 63 -4.72 -11.15 -7.35
CA LEU A 63 -5.57 -11.05 -6.17
C LEU A 63 -5.93 -12.44 -5.63
N ARG A 64 -6.39 -13.35 -6.49
CA ARG A 64 -6.74 -14.73 -6.11
C ARG A 64 -5.53 -15.50 -5.55
N LEU A 65 -4.35 -15.34 -6.15
CA LEU A 65 -3.11 -15.98 -5.69
C LEU A 65 -2.64 -15.44 -4.35
N THR A 66 -2.74 -14.13 -4.14
CA THR A 66 -2.43 -13.46 -2.86
C THR A 66 -3.38 -13.93 -1.76
N GLN A 67 -4.70 -13.97 -2.02
CA GLN A 67 -5.69 -14.51 -1.08
C GLN A 67 -5.37 -15.96 -0.67
N LYS A 68 -4.99 -16.80 -1.64
CA LYS A 68 -4.63 -18.20 -1.38
C LYS A 68 -3.37 -18.31 -0.51
N ALA A 69 -2.35 -17.48 -0.76
CA ALA A 69 -1.13 -17.48 0.04
C ALA A 69 -1.39 -16.98 1.46
N LEU A 70 -2.24 -15.95 1.61
CA LEU A 70 -2.59 -15.35 2.90
C LEU A 70 -3.43 -16.27 3.79
N ALA A 71 -4.30 -17.11 3.22
CA ALA A 71 -5.21 -17.97 3.97
C ALA A 71 -4.54 -18.97 4.93
N GLY A 72 -3.24 -19.25 4.75
CA GLY A 72 -2.47 -20.14 5.62
C GLY A 72 -1.64 -19.44 6.69
N ILE A 73 -1.79 -18.12 6.85
CA ILE A 73 -0.96 -17.31 7.74
C ILE A 73 -1.82 -16.76 8.88
N ASP A 74 -1.56 -17.21 10.10
CA ASP A 74 -2.23 -16.75 11.34
C ASP A 74 -1.44 -15.65 12.08
N ASP A 75 -0.21 -15.39 11.64
CA ASP A 75 0.72 -14.43 12.20
C ASP A 75 0.42 -12.97 11.80
N LEU A 76 1.13 -12.02 12.40
CA LEU A 76 1.20 -10.66 11.87
C LEU A 76 1.81 -10.70 10.47
N VAL A 77 1.11 -10.14 9.48
CA VAL A 77 1.58 -10.09 8.09
C VAL A 77 2.10 -8.69 7.77
N VAL A 78 3.34 -8.64 7.28
CA VAL A 78 3.89 -7.47 6.59
C VAL A 78 3.93 -7.80 5.10
N THR A 79 2.98 -7.26 4.35
CA THR A 79 2.95 -7.37 2.90
C THR A 79 4.05 -6.49 2.34
N VAL A 80 4.91 -7.05 1.51
CA VAL A 80 5.91 -6.28 0.76
C VAL A 80 5.62 -6.53 -0.69
N GLY A 81 5.29 -5.50 -1.43
CA GLY A 81 4.83 -5.71 -2.79
C GLY A 81 5.14 -4.54 -3.67
N GLY A 82 5.01 -4.76 -4.96
CA GLY A 82 5.36 -3.74 -5.95
C GLY A 82 4.38 -2.58 -5.87
N ASP A 83 3.40 -2.53 -6.76
CA ASP A 83 2.44 -1.44 -6.71
C ASP A 83 1.47 -1.49 -5.50
N CYS A 84 0.86 -0.37 -5.12
CA CYS A 84 -0.10 -0.30 -3.99
C CYS A 84 -1.30 -1.24 -4.11
N GLY A 85 -1.63 -1.69 -5.33
CA GLY A 85 -2.69 -2.66 -5.61
C GLY A 85 -2.51 -4.02 -4.92
N VAL A 86 -1.30 -4.37 -4.50
CA VAL A 86 -1.00 -5.61 -3.77
C VAL A 86 -1.72 -5.71 -2.43
N ASP A 87 -2.05 -4.58 -1.83
CA ASP A 87 -2.57 -4.50 -0.47
C ASP A 87 -4.09 -4.69 -0.36
N LEU A 88 -4.75 -4.81 -1.51
CA LEU A 88 -6.17 -5.10 -1.62
C LEU A 88 -6.57 -6.37 -0.84
N ALA A 89 -5.83 -7.47 -1.03
CA ALA A 89 -6.17 -8.75 -0.40
C ALA A 89 -5.92 -8.76 1.11
N PRO A 90 -4.74 -8.32 1.60
CA PRO A 90 -4.45 -8.20 3.02
C PRO A 90 -5.44 -7.31 3.79
N ILE A 91 -5.76 -6.12 3.26
CA ILE A 91 -6.72 -5.21 3.91
C ILE A 91 -8.12 -5.80 3.92
N ALA A 92 -8.58 -6.39 2.80
CA ALA A 92 -9.88 -7.06 2.77
C ALA A 92 -9.97 -8.20 3.79
N ALA A 93 -8.90 -8.99 3.96
CA ALA A 93 -8.84 -10.03 4.98
C ALA A 93 -8.85 -9.45 6.40
N ALA A 94 -8.14 -8.34 6.65
CA ALA A 94 -8.18 -7.63 7.92
C ALA A 94 -9.60 -7.10 8.21
N ARG A 95 -10.30 -6.56 7.21
CA ARG A 95 -11.68 -6.07 7.34
C ARG A 95 -12.66 -7.16 7.71
N VAL A 96 -12.52 -8.36 7.12
CA VAL A 96 -13.32 -9.54 7.49
C VAL A 96 -13.03 -9.97 8.93
N ARG A 97 -11.76 -9.97 9.35
CA ARG A 97 -11.34 -10.43 10.68
C ARG A 97 -11.72 -9.46 11.81
N HIS A 98 -11.57 -8.16 11.59
CA HIS A 98 -11.70 -7.14 12.64
C HIS A 98 -13.01 -6.35 12.59
N GLY A 99 -13.77 -6.49 11.50
CA GLY A 99 -15.07 -5.84 11.35
C GLY A 99 -14.95 -4.31 11.26
N ASP A 100 -15.98 -3.64 11.75
CA ASP A 100 -16.08 -2.17 11.76
C ASP A 100 -15.09 -1.50 12.73
N ARG A 101 -14.38 -2.28 13.56
CA ARG A 101 -13.34 -1.77 14.47
C ARG A 101 -12.01 -1.54 13.78
N LEU A 102 -11.81 -2.09 12.58
CA LEU A 102 -10.57 -1.89 11.84
C LEU A 102 -10.43 -0.41 11.46
N THR A 103 -9.24 0.15 11.72
CA THR A 103 -8.78 1.37 11.08
C THR A 103 -7.66 1.03 10.09
N VAL A 104 -7.76 1.54 8.87
CA VAL A 104 -6.70 1.52 7.86
C VAL A 104 -6.04 2.89 7.88
N LEU A 105 -4.77 2.92 8.27
CA LEU A 105 -3.90 4.08 8.16
C LEU A 105 -3.17 3.99 6.82
N TRP A 106 -3.60 4.81 5.86
CA TRP A 106 -3.05 4.90 4.51
C TRP A 106 -1.97 5.99 4.47
N ILE A 107 -0.71 5.58 4.57
CA ILE A 107 0.44 6.48 4.58
C ILE A 107 1.02 6.56 3.17
N ASP A 108 0.83 7.68 2.50
CA ASP A 108 1.00 7.80 1.04
C ASP A 108 1.09 9.29 0.64
N ALA A 109 1.84 9.62 -0.41
CA ALA A 109 1.80 10.95 -1.02
C ALA A 109 0.47 11.23 -1.73
N HIS A 110 -0.16 10.18 -2.26
CA HIS A 110 -1.38 10.15 -3.02
C HIS A 110 -2.55 9.56 -2.21
N PRO A 111 -3.81 9.86 -2.58
CA PRO A 111 -4.95 9.26 -1.89
C PRO A 111 -5.31 7.85 -2.36
N ASP A 112 -4.94 7.47 -3.59
CA ASP A 112 -5.37 6.24 -4.28
C ASP A 112 -6.90 6.07 -4.37
N LEU A 113 -7.60 7.21 -4.55
CA LEU A 113 -9.06 7.30 -4.48
C LEU A 113 -9.74 7.47 -5.84
N TYR A 114 -9.01 7.29 -6.95
CA TYR A 114 -9.61 7.33 -8.27
C TYR A 114 -10.53 6.13 -8.53
N THR A 115 -11.41 6.30 -9.51
CA THR A 115 -12.21 5.23 -10.10
C THR A 115 -11.77 5.03 -11.56
N PRO A 116 -12.21 3.96 -12.23
CA PRO A 116 -11.95 3.78 -13.65
C PRO A 116 -12.44 4.93 -14.55
N GLN A 117 -13.40 5.73 -14.07
CA GLN A 117 -13.92 6.89 -14.80
C GLN A 117 -13.10 8.16 -14.57
N THR A 118 -12.44 8.29 -13.42
CA THR A 118 -11.72 9.51 -13.03
C THR A 118 -10.21 9.42 -13.25
N LEU A 119 -9.68 8.22 -13.54
CA LEU A 119 -8.27 8.00 -13.89
C LEU A 119 -8.11 7.36 -15.29
N PRO A 120 -7.94 8.18 -16.35
CA PRO A 120 -7.88 7.70 -17.73
C PRO A 120 -6.70 6.75 -18.05
N SER A 121 -5.64 6.73 -17.23
CA SER A 121 -4.49 5.84 -17.46
C SER A 121 -4.81 4.36 -17.24
N GLY A 122 -5.89 4.07 -16.49
CA GLY A 122 -6.23 2.71 -16.09
C GLY A 122 -5.26 2.06 -15.11
N SER A 123 -4.36 2.85 -14.49
CA SER A 123 -3.41 2.36 -13.48
C SER A 123 -4.18 2.00 -12.21
N PHE A 124 -4.24 0.72 -11.86
CA PHE A 124 -5.04 0.25 -10.72
C PHE A 124 -4.50 0.71 -9.37
N HIS A 125 -3.18 0.95 -9.24
CA HIS A 125 -2.59 1.36 -7.97
C HIS A 125 -3.25 2.64 -7.43
N GLY A 126 -3.44 3.67 -8.26
CA GLY A 126 -4.21 4.88 -7.92
C GLY A 126 -5.72 4.69 -7.67
N MET A 127 -6.24 3.46 -7.71
CA MET A 127 -7.66 3.13 -7.47
C MET A 127 -7.86 2.19 -6.27
N VAL A 128 -6.79 1.70 -5.65
CA VAL A 128 -6.87 0.57 -4.71
C VAL A 128 -7.68 0.94 -3.45
N LEU A 129 -7.47 2.13 -2.88
CA LEU A 129 -8.20 2.56 -1.69
C LEU A 129 -9.67 2.81 -2.01
N ARG A 130 -9.99 3.36 -3.19
CA ARG A 130 -11.38 3.50 -3.63
C ARG A 130 -12.07 2.15 -3.87
N THR A 131 -11.31 1.18 -4.35
CA THR A 131 -11.77 -0.20 -4.54
C THR A 131 -12.08 -0.86 -3.21
N LEU A 132 -11.22 -0.68 -2.20
CA LEU A 132 -11.45 -1.14 -0.82
C LEU A 132 -12.70 -0.52 -0.18
N LEU A 133 -13.05 0.70 -0.56
CA LEU A 133 -14.29 1.40 -0.14
C LEU A 133 -15.54 0.98 -0.94
N GLY A 134 -15.42 0.04 -1.87
CA GLY A 134 -16.56 -0.52 -2.60
C GLY A 134 -16.85 0.13 -3.96
N GLU A 135 -16.04 1.12 -4.39
CA GLU A 135 -16.29 1.92 -5.61
C GLU A 135 -15.25 1.66 -6.72
N GLY A 136 -14.72 0.44 -6.78
CA GLY A 136 -13.77 -0.01 -7.80
C GLY A 136 -14.36 -0.92 -8.89
N PRO A 137 -13.51 -1.48 -9.77
CA PRO A 137 -13.91 -2.51 -10.73
C PRO A 137 -14.51 -3.73 -10.03
N ALA A 138 -15.67 -4.20 -10.49
CA ALA A 138 -16.44 -5.24 -9.81
C ALA A 138 -15.68 -6.55 -9.54
N LEU A 139 -14.69 -6.91 -10.37
CA LEU A 139 -13.87 -8.10 -10.19
C LEU A 139 -12.76 -7.97 -9.14
N LEU A 140 -12.47 -6.75 -8.69
CA LEU A 140 -11.46 -6.44 -7.68
C LEU A 140 -12.11 -5.93 -6.37
N THR A 141 -13.32 -5.38 -6.44
CA THR A 141 -14.05 -4.89 -5.27
C THR A 141 -14.33 -6.01 -4.26
N PRO A 142 -13.93 -5.87 -2.98
CA PRO A 142 -14.17 -6.89 -1.96
C PRO A 142 -15.65 -6.99 -1.60
N GLU A 143 -16.07 -8.18 -1.16
CA GLU A 143 -17.46 -8.42 -0.71
C GLU A 143 -17.85 -7.60 0.53
N GLN A 144 -16.87 -7.36 1.41
CA GLN A 144 -17.02 -6.51 2.60
C GLN A 144 -16.13 -5.27 2.46
N PRO A 145 -16.63 -4.18 1.87
CA PRO A 145 -15.86 -2.96 1.75
C PRO A 145 -15.62 -2.29 3.11
N LEU A 146 -14.59 -1.47 3.16
CA LEU A 146 -14.37 -0.51 4.23
C LEU A 146 -15.47 0.55 4.22
N ALA A 147 -15.79 1.09 5.39
CA ALA A 147 -16.50 2.37 5.48
C ALA A 147 -15.49 3.53 5.49
N PRO A 148 -15.84 4.73 4.98
CA PRO A 148 -14.95 5.89 4.97
C PRO A 148 -14.35 6.24 6.35
N GLU A 149 -15.10 6.04 7.43
CA GLU A 149 -14.66 6.34 8.81
C GLU A 149 -13.54 5.40 9.29
N GLN A 150 -13.38 4.25 8.62
CA GLN A 150 -12.30 3.30 8.86
C GLN A 150 -10.98 3.73 8.23
N VAL A 151 -10.95 4.80 7.42
CA VAL A 151 -9.75 5.23 6.70
C VAL A 151 -9.21 6.54 7.27
N ILE A 152 -7.89 6.59 7.46
CA ILE A 152 -7.14 7.82 7.71
C ILE A 152 -6.01 7.90 6.69
N ILE A 153 -5.92 9.00 5.95
CA ILE A 153 -4.84 9.26 5.00
C ILE A 153 -3.77 10.15 5.65
N ALA A 154 -2.50 9.84 5.45
CA ALA A 154 -1.38 10.50 6.10
C ALA A 154 -0.23 10.76 5.12
N GLY A 155 0.31 11.97 5.11
CA GLY A 155 1.42 12.36 4.23
C GLY A 155 0.97 12.84 2.85
N GLU A 156 -0.35 12.93 2.63
CA GLU A 156 -0.95 13.36 1.37
C GLU A 156 -0.54 14.78 1.03
N ARG A 157 -0.08 14.95 -0.21
CA ARG A 157 0.30 16.24 -0.80
C ARG A 157 0.11 16.29 -2.31
N ALA A 158 -0.28 15.16 -2.90
CA ALA A 158 -0.58 15.00 -4.31
C ALA A 158 -2.00 14.44 -4.49
N GLY A 159 -2.44 14.34 -5.75
CA GLY A 159 -3.77 13.84 -6.10
C GLY A 159 -4.60 14.81 -6.92
N GLY A 160 -5.61 14.25 -7.58
CA GLY A 160 -6.49 15.00 -8.45
C GLY A 160 -7.72 15.56 -7.74
N ARG A 161 -8.34 16.57 -8.38
CA ARG A 161 -9.60 17.17 -7.91
C ARG A 161 -10.68 16.13 -7.57
N ALA A 162 -10.81 15.07 -8.37
CA ALA A 162 -11.84 14.04 -8.16
C ALA A 162 -11.64 13.26 -6.85
N GLU A 163 -10.40 13.04 -6.43
CA GLU A 163 -10.07 12.34 -5.19
C GLU A 163 -10.31 13.25 -3.98
N HIS A 164 -9.85 14.50 -4.06
CA HIS A 164 -10.07 15.48 -2.99
C HIS A 164 -11.56 15.78 -2.77
N GLU A 165 -12.34 15.93 -3.84
CA GLU A 165 -13.80 16.08 -3.75
C GLU A 165 -14.45 14.86 -3.08
N TYR A 166 -13.92 13.66 -3.30
CA TYR A 166 -14.41 12.46 -2.64
C TYR A 166 -14.04 12.42 -1.16
N ILE A 167 -12.78 12.72 -0.79
CA ILE A 167 -12.34 12.80 0.60
C ILE A 167 -13.25 13.72 1.40
N GLU A 168 -13.53 14.92 0.88
CA GLU A 168 -14.42 15.90 1.53
C GLU A 168 -15.85 15.38 1.66
N LYS A 169 -16.40 14.81 0.58
CA LYS A 169 -17.77 14.29 0.56
C LYS A 169 -17.96 13.09 1.49
N ALA A 170 -16.98 12.19 1.54
CA ALA A 170 -17.00 10.97 2.34
C ALA A 170 -16.58 11.21 3.80
N GLY A 171 -16.05 12.39 4.12
CA GLY A 171 -15.58 12.72 5.47
C GLY A 171 -14.34 11.92 5.89
N ILE A 172 -13.52 11.49 4.93
CA ILE A 172 -12.29 10.75 5.21
C ILE A 172 -11.31 11.68 5.93
N ARG A 173 -10.75 11.22 7.06
CA ARG A 173 -9.71 11.96 7.78
C ARG A 173 -8.45 11.96 6.94
N ARG A 174 -7.88 13.14 6.69
CA ARG A 174 -6.60 13.29 6.00
C ARG A 174 -5.68 14.27 6.71
N HIS A 175 -4.40 13.96 6.71
CA HIS A 175 -3.33 14.78 7.25
C HIS A 175 -2.19 14.84 6.25
N GLY A 176 -1.69 16.06 6.00
CA GLY A 176 -0.56 16.25 5.11
C GLY A 176 0.76 16.05 5.84
N VAL A 177 1.86 16.43 5.19
CA VAL A 177 3.19 16.37 5.81
C VAL A 177 3.28 17.30 7.03
N GLU A 178 2.71 18.50 7.01
CA GLU A 178 2.83 19.45 8.13
C GLU A 178 2.20 18.95 9.44
N ASP A 179 1.10 18.20 9.36
CA ASP A 179 0.35 17.72 10.52
C ASP A 179 0.27 16.20 10.63
N PHE A 180 1.27 15.52 10.06
CA PHE A 180 1.40 14.06 9.96
C PHE A 180 1.09 13.30 11.26
N GLU A 181 1.56 13.77 12.42
CA GLU A 181 1.35 13.08 13.71
C GLU A 181 -0.09 13.14 14.22
N LYS A 182 -0.96 14.01 13.69
CA LYS A 182 -2.37 14.07 14.10
C LYS A 182 -3.14 12.81 13.77
N VAL A 183 -2.62 11.94 12.90
CA VAL A 183 -3.20 10.62 12.61
C VAL A 183 -3.33 9.74 13.86
N LEU A 184 -2.52 10.02 14.89
CA LEU A 184 -2.55 9.32 16.17
C LEU A 184 -3.68 9.80 17.09
N ASP A 185 -4.29 10.96 16.80
CA ASP A 185 -5.31 11.56 17.65
C ASP A 185 -6.59 10.71 17.63
N GLY A 186 -6.88 10.09 18.77
CA GLY A 186 -8.05 9.22 18.92
C GLY A 186 -7.95 7.89 18.17
N LEU A 187 -6.78 7.53 17.65
CA LEU A 187 -6.55 6.24 17.02
C LEU A 187 -6.65 5.14 18.09
N THR A 188 -7.62 4.25 17.91
CA THR A 188 -7.88 3.14 18.85
C THR A 188 -8.31 1.91 18.07
N GLY A 189 -8.14 0.72 18.66
CA GLY A 189 -8.55 -0.53 18.04
C GLY A 189 -7.51 -1.09 17.07
N PRO A 190 -7.86 -2.13 16.29
CA PRO A 190 -6.93 -2.77 15.36
C PRO A 190 -6.59 -1.83 14.21
N VAL A 191 -5.29 -1.61 13.99
CA VAL A 191 -4.77 -0.72 12.94
C VAL A 191 -4.09 -1.56 11.87
N TYR A 192 -4.52 -1.42 10.62
CA TYR A 192 -3.76 -1.87 9.46
C TYR A 192 -2.98 -0.69 8.89
N VAL A 193 -1.69 -0.86 8.64
CA VAL A 193 -0.83 0.24 8.18
C VAL A 193 -0.39 -0.01 6.75
N HIS A 194 -0.88 0.79 5.82
CA HIS A 194 -0.33 0.82 4.46
C HIS A 194 0.76 1.89 4.39
N VAL A 195 1.89 1.57 3.77
CA VAL A 195 2.97 2.54 3.48
C VAL A 195 3.36 2.45 2.02
N ASP A 196 2.96 3.45 1.25
CA ASP A 196 3.59 3.79 -0.03
C ASP A 196 4.90 4.55 0.27
N LEU A 197 6.01 4.06 -0.29
CA LEU A 197 7.32 4.68 -0.08
C LEU A 197 7.43 6.07 -0.73
N ASP A 198 6.55 6.44 -1.66
CA ASP A 198 6.52 7.78 -2.26
C ASP A 198 6.09 8.90 -1.27
N VAL A 199 5.57 8.51 -0.10
CA VAL A 199 5.33 9.43 1.02
C VAL A 199 6.62 10.09 1.50
N LEU A 200 7.77 9.43 1.29
CA LEU A 200 9.08 9.88 1.74
C LEU A 200 9.60 11.04 0.90
N ASP A 201 10.40 11.91 1.51
CA ASP A 201 11.10 12.96 0.77
C ASP A 201 12.07 12.34 -0.25
N PRO A 202 11.93 12.63 -1.57
CA PRO A 202 12.79 12.08 -2.62
C PRO A 202 14.26 12.50 -2.50
N ALA A 203 14.58 13.52 -1.69
CA ALA A 203 15.96 13.90 -1.38
C ALA A 203 16.62 12.95 -0.35
N GLU A 204 15.81 12.24 0.44
CA GLU A 204 16.28 11.30 1.48
C GLU A 204 16.02 9.83 1.15
N PHE A 205 15.08 9.54 0.24
CA PHE A 205 14.77 8.19 -0.25
C PHE A 205 14.54 8.19 -1.76
N GLY A 206 15.44 7.54 -2.53
CA GLY A 206 15.49 7.69 -3.98
C GLY A 206 14.80 6.58 -4.79
N SER A 207 14.53 5.43 -4.17
CA SER A 207 14.04 4.23 -4.85
C SER A 207 12.52 4.20 -4.99
N ILE A 208 11.94 5.20 -5.68
CA ILE A 208 10.48 5.37 -5.88
C ILE A 208 10.13 5.66 -7.34
N GLY A 209 8.95 5.19 -7.77
CA GLY A 209 8.45 5.36 -9.13
C GLY A 209 7.78 6.73 -9.38
N TYR A 210 7.11 7.27 -8.37
CA TYR A 210 6.32 8.50 -8.42
C TYR A 210 6.80 9.52 -7.37
N PRO A 211 7.99 10.10 -7.51
CA PRO A 211 8.53 11.01 -6.50
C PRO A 211 7.71 12.30 -6.41
N GLU A 212 7.15 12.57 -5.23
CA GLU A 212 6.48 13.83 -4.91
C GLU A 212 7.37 14.72 -4.01
N PRO A 213 7.55 16.01 -4.30
CA PRO A 213 8.42 16.90 -3.52
C PRO A 213 7.87 17.16 -2.11
N ASP A 214 8.71 17.67 -1.21
CA ASP A 214 8.33 18.09 0.15
C ASP A 214 7.72 16.95 1.00
N GLY A 215 8.31 15.75 0.88
CA GLY A 215 7.83 14.53 1.52
C GLY A 215 8.21 14.38 3.01
N VAL A 216 7.81 13.26 3.59
CA VAL A 216 8.10 12.95 5.00
C VAL A 216 9.56 12.49 5.13
N PRO A 217 10.35 13.07 6.03
CA PRO A 217 11.68 12.54 6.33
C PRO A 217 11.59 11.09 6.83
N PRO A 218 12.43 10.15 6.37
CA PRO A 218 12.36 8.73 6.75
C PRO A 218 12.31 8.48 8.25
N GLN A 219 13.10 9.25 9.03
CA GLN A 219 13.11 9.12 10.49
C GLN A 219 11.74 9.44 11.10
N ARG A 220 11.02 10.45 10.58
CA ARG A 220 9.72 10.88 11.07
C ARG A 220 8.65 9.82 10.82
N LEU A 221 8.68 9.16 9.66
CA LEU A 221 7.82 8.02 9.36
C LEU A 221 8.07 6.85 10.33
N ILE A 222 9.33 6.48 10.53
CA ILE A 222 9.72 5.39 11.44
C ILE A 222 9.25 5.69 12.87
N ASP A 223 9.42 6.93 13.33
CA ASP A 223 9.01 7.35 14.68
C ASP A 223 7.48 7.35 14.84
N LEU A 224 6.74 7.76 13.80
CA LEU A 224 5.28 7.68 13.81
C LEU A 224 4.80 6.23 13.91
N VAL A 225 5.31 5.35 13.05
CA VAL A 225 4.95 3.93 13.04
C VAL A 225 5.33 3.25 14.36
N ALA A 226 6.48 3.61 14.94
CA ALA A 226 6.93 3.07 16.23
C ALA A 226 6.00 3.44 17.41
N ARG A 227 5.15 4.45 17.26
CA ARG A 227 4.17 4.90 18.26
C ARG A 227 2.78 4.28 18.07
N LEU A 228 2.57 3.50 17.00
CA LEU A 228 1.30 2.84 16.76
C LEU A 228 1.13 1.65 17.72
N ASP A 229 -0.03 1.56 18.33
CA ASP A 229 -0.45 0.43 19.14
C ASP A 229 -1.40 -0.47 18.34
N ASN A 230 -1.39 -1.77 18.65
CA ASN A 230 -2.34 -2.75 18.10
C ASN A 230 -2.38 -2.82 16.56
N VAL A 231 -1.18 -2.81 15.96
CA VAL A 231 -0.99 -3.08 14.53
C VAL A 231 -1.36 -4.54 14.25
N VAL A 232 -2.29 -4.78 13.35
CA VAL A 232 -2.82 -6.12 13.01
C VAL A 232 -2.39 -6.60 11.62
N GLY A 233 -1.74 -5.74 10.86
CA GLY A 233 -1.19 -6.00 9.54
C GLY A 233 -0.55 -4.74 8.99
N ALA A 234 0.38 -4.91 8.07
CA ALA A 234 1.06 -3.78 7.47
C ALA A 234 1.47 -4.06 6.02
N ALA A 235 1.75 -3.01 5.27
CA ALA A 235 2.35 -3.09 3.95
C ALA A 235 3.48 -2.06 3.74
N ILE A 236 4.46 -2.43 2.92
CA ILE A 236 5.45 -1.52 2.34
C ILE A 236 5.42 -1.73 0.82
N THR A 237 5.06 -0.69 0.07
CA THR A 237 4.83 -0.71 -1.38
C THR A 237 5.68 0.32 -2.14
N GLU A 238 5.65 0.24 -3.47
CA GLU A 238 6.28 1.16 -4.42
C GLU A 238 7.82 1.31 -4.30
N HIS A 239 8.48 0.29 -3.73
CA HIS A 239 9.94 0.20 -3.78
C HIS A 239 10.37 -0.04 -5.24
N MET A 240 10.96 0.97 -5.87
CA MET A 240 11.45 0.91 -7.24
C MET A 240 12.95 1.26 -7.29
N PRO A 241 13.84 0.30 -6.97
CA PRO A 241 15.27 0.55 -6.98
C PRO A 241 15.79 0.81 -8.40
N SER A 242 16.79 1.67 -8.51
CA SER A 242 17.43 2.02 -9.78
C SER A 242 18.30 0.90 -10.35
N SER A 243 18.71 -0.06 -9.51
CA SER A 243 19.51 -1.23 -9.86
C SER A 243 19.11 -2.46 -9.03
N ASP A 244 19.47 -3.66 -9.48
CA ASP A 244 19.17 -4.91 -8.77
C ASP A 244 19.84 -5.01 -7.38
N ALA A 245 20.90 -4.23 -7.14
CA ALA A 245 21.57 -4.17 -5.84
C ALA A 245 20.85 -3.26 -4.83
N GLY A 246 19.92 -2.41 -5.28
CA GLY A 246 19.33 -1.36 -4.47
C GLY A 246 20.31 -0.25 -4.08
N ASP A 247 19.83 0.69 -3.28
CA ASP A 247 20.64 1.69 -2.59
C ASP A 247 20.81 1.32 -1.10
N ALA A 248 22.01 1.49 -0.56
CA ALA A 248 22.30 1.08 0.82
C ALA A 248 21.62 1.96 1.87
N GLY A 249 21.42 3.24 1.59
CA GLY A 249 20.67 4.18 2.43
C GLY A 249 19.19 3.84 2.44
N ASP A 250 18.59 3.65 1.26
CA ASP A 250 17.19 3.24 1.12
C ASP A 250 16.94 1.88 1.80
N ALA A 251 17.89 0.95 1.68
CA ALA A 251 17.81 -0.36 2.34
C ALA A 251 17.82 -0.25 3.88
N GLU A 252 18.56 0.70 4.44
CA GLU A 252 18.53 0.98 5.89
C GLU A 252 17.17 1.52 6.31
N VAL A 253 16.60 2.45 5.55
CA VAL A 253 15.27 3.00 5.79
C VAL A 253 14.22 1.90 5.83
N ILE A 254 14.16 1.06 4.79
CA ILE A 254 13.20 -0.06 4.69
C ILE A 254 13.35 -1.03 5.86
N ARG A 255 14.59 -1.38 6.23
CA ARG A 255 14.85 -2.31 7.34
C ARG A 255 14.37 -1.74 8.68
N ARG A 256 14.60 -0.46 8.95
CA ARG A 256 14.14 0.21 10.17
C ARG A 256 12.62 0.38 10.20
N LEU A 257 12.02 0.71 9.06
CA LEU A 257 10.57 0.78 8.90
C LEU A 257 9.91 -0.59 9.11
N GLY A 258 10.40 -1.64 8.45
CA GLY A 258 9.94 -3.01 8.63
C GLY A 258 10.08 -3.50 10.07
N ALA A 259 11.20 -3.19 10.73
CA ALA A 259 11.38 -3.47 12.15
C ALA A 259 10.41 -2.69 13.05
N ALA A 260 9.90 -1.55 12.59
CA ALA A 260 8.90 -0.79 13.33
C ALA A 260 7.49 -1.36 13.19
N LEU A 261 7.14 -1.82 11.99
CA LEU A 261 5.84 -2.42 11.66
C LEU A 261 5.67 -3.84 12.23
N GLY A 262 6.75 -4.63 12.28
CA GLY A 262 6.70 -6.04 12.69
C GLY A 262 6.74 -6.30 14.20
N ARG A 263 6.51 -5.28 15.04
CA ARG A 263 6.60 -5.34 16.51
C ARG A 263 5.32 -5.83 17.19
#